data_AF-A0A059LEE0-F1
#
_entry.id   AF-A0A059LEE0-F1
#
_cell.length_a   1.000
_cell.length_b   1.000
_cell.length_c   1.000
_cell.angle_alpha   90.00
_cell.angle_beta   90.00
_cell.angle_gamma   90.00
#
_symmetry.space_group_name_H-M   'P 1'
#
loop_
_entity.id
_entity.type
_entity.pdbx_description
1 polymer ?
#
loop_
_entity_poly.entity_id
_entity_poly.type
_entity_poly.pdbx_seq_one_letter_code
_entity_poly.pdbx_strand_id
1 'polypeptide(L)'
;MSARIEREDQALLAGFFAGIAGLDGHGVAKAVLGLAAQAPAPGDARAFEEDVGRLFGDIDEEYLRLNTQAVVADLMDSIRRHNVRIRGVVSTIVVTTLVLEGWSTRLNPDIRILETLQDVLPSALSTRIGKRVDAVFDHQNLAIAAL
;
A
#
# COMPACT_ATOMS: atom_id res chain seq x y z
N MET A 1 -4.60 22.32 5.93
CA MET A 1 -4.00 21.84 4.67
C MET A 1 -4.58 20.46 4.40
N SER A 2 -5.58 20.33 3.53
CA SER A 2 -6.23 19.05 3.22
C SER A 2 -5.54 18.39 2.02
N ALA A 3 -4.82 17.30 2.28
CA ALA A 3 -4.28 16.46 1.23
C ALA A 3 -5.43 15.75 0.50
N ARG A 4 -5.70 16.13 -0.76
CA ARG A 4 -6.66 15.42 -1.60
C ARG A 4 -5.92 14.32 -2.35
N ILE A 5 -6.31 13.07 -2.13
CA ILE A 5 -5.72 11.90 -2.77
C ILE A 5 -6.57 11.53 -3.98
N GLU A 6 -5.95 11.38 -5.14
CA GLU A 6 -6.62 10.92 -6.37
C GLU A 6 -7.10 9.48 -6.18
N ARG A 7 -8.17 9.05 -6.89
CA ARG A 7 -8.71 7.69 -6.72
C ARG A 7 -7.68 6.60 -7.04
N GLU A 8 -6.78 6.88 -7.97
CA GLU A 8 -5.69 5.98 -8.36
C GLU A 8 -4.67 5.82 -7.23
N ASP A 9 -4.22 6.93 -6.63
CA ASP A 9 -3.33 6.92 -5.46
C ASP A 9 -3.95 6.17 -4.26
N GLN A 10 -5.27 6.19 -4.09
CA GLN A 10 -5.95 5.42 -3.02
C GLN A 10 -5.80 3.91 -3.21
N ALA A 11 -5.95 3.42 -4.44
CA ALA A 11 -5.83 1.99 -4.75
C ALA A 11 -4.38 1.53 -4.57
N LEU A 12 -3.43 2.36 -5.00
CA LEU A 12 -2.01 2.09 -4.83
C LEU A 12 -1.59 2.13 -3.35
N LEU A 13 -2.08 3.07 -2.55
CA LEU A 13 -1.86 3.10 -1.10
C LEU A 13 -2.45 1.86 -0.41
N ALA A 14 -3.64 1.43 -0.81
CA ALA A 14 -4.22 0.19 -0.29
C ALA A 14 -3.37 -1.03 -0.64
N GLY A 15 -2.89 -1.12 -1.90
CA GLY A 15 -1.99 -2.18 -2.33
C GLY A 15 -0.65 -2.17 -1.59
N PHE A 16 -0.11 -0.98 -1.29
CA PHE A 16 1.10 -0.82 -0.50
C PHE A 16 0.96 -1.42 0.91
N PHE A 17 -0.09 -1.03 1.65
CA PHE A 17 -0.29 -1.55 3.01
C PHE A 17 -0.67 -3.03 3.02
N ALA A 18 -1.49 -3.48 2.07
CA ALA A 18 -1.84 -4.90 1.94
C ALA A 18 -0.60 -5.75 1.61
N GLY A 19 0.32 -5.25 0.78
CA GLY A 19 1.58 -5.92 0.47
C GLY A 19 2.49 -6.05 1.70
N ILE A 20 2.59 -5.01 2.53
CA ILE A 20 3.36 -5.09 3.78
C ILE A 20 2.76 -6.13 4.73
N ALA A 21 1.44 -6.08 4.95
CA ALA A 21 0.76 -7.01 5.86
C ALA A 21 0.80 -8.47 5.34
N GLY A 22 0.80 -8.66 4.02
CA GLY A 22 0.87 -9.98 3.39
C GLY A 22 2.28 -10.48 3.06
N LEU A 23 3.33 -9.76 3.48
CA LEU A 23 4.73 -10.05 3.13
C LEU A 23 4.98 -10.16 1.61
N ASP A 24 4.18 -9.47 0.80
CA ASP A 24 4.31 -9.44 -0.65
C ASP A 24 5.20 -8.27 -1.09
N GLY A 25 6.52 -8.48 -1.04
CA GLY A 25 7.50 -7.46 -1.44
C GLY A 25 7.36 -6.99 -2.89
N HIS A 26 6.93 -7.87 -3.81
CA HIS A 26 6.74 -7.49 -5.21
C HIS A 26 5.49 -6.60 -5.36
N GLY A 27 4.41 -6.92 -4.65
CA GLY A 27 3.23 -6.07 -4.53
C GLY A 27 3.54 -4.70 -3.94
N VAL A 28 4.34 -4.66 -2.87
CA VAL A 28 4.83 -3.40 -2.25
C VAL A 28 5.60 -2.57 -3.27
N ALA A 29 6.55 -3.17 -3.99
CA ALA A 29 7.35 -2.46 -5.00
C ALA A 29 6.49 -1.87 -6.11
N LYS A 30 5.55 -2.64 -6.66
CA LYS A 30 4.63 -2.17 -7.71
C LYS A 30 3.76 -1.02 -7.23
N ALA A 31 3.25 -1.10 -6.01
CA ALA A 31 2.47 -0.02 -5.41
C ALA A 31 3.33 1.26 -5.27
N VAL A 32 4.56 1.15 -4.76
CA VAL A 32 5.48 2.28 -4.62
C VAL A 32 5.85 2.91 -5.97
N LEU A 33 6.12 2.09 -6.99
CA LEU A 33 6.41 2.56 -8.34
C LEU A 33 5.21 3.28 -8.95
N GLY A 34 3.98 2.80 -8.73
CA GLY A 34 2.76 3.49 -9.15
C GLY A 34 2.55 4.82 -8.43
N LEU A 35 3.00 4.93 -7.18
CA LEU A 35 2.96 6.16 -6.38
C LEU A 35 4.13 7.12 -6.67
N ALA A 36 5.08 6.71 -7.51
CA ALA A 36 6.23 7.52 -7.86
C ALA A 36 5.84 8.69 -8.77
N ALA A 37 6.51 9.82 -8.59
CA ALA A 37 6.42 10.96 -9.47
C ALA A 37 6.95 10.60 -10.87
N GLN A 38 6.36 11.18 -11.90
CA GLN A 38 6.65 10.86 -13.29
C GLN A 38 8.07 11.24 -13.76
N ALA A 39 8.82 12.06 -13.01
CA ALA A 39 10.13 12.53 -13.44
C ALA A 39 11.11 12.85 -12.29
N PRO A 40 12.41 12.49 -12.44
CA PRO A 40 12.94 11.52 -13.39
C PRO A 40 12.43 10.10 -13.07
N ALA A 41 12.33 9.26 -14.10
CA ALA A 41 11.97 7.86 -13.92
C ALA A 41 12.91 7.18 -12.91
N PRO A 42 12.41 6.24 -12.09
CA PRO A 42 13.28 5.43 -11.24
C PRO A 42 14.34 4.75 -12.10
N GLY A 43 15.58 4.68 -11.60
CA GLY A 43 16.74 4.30 -12.41
C GLY A 43 16.57 2.95 -13.08
N ASP A 44 16.23 1.92 -12.28
CA ASP A 44 15.86 0.59 -12.74
C ASP A 44 14.70 0.06 -11.87
N ALA A 45 13.48 0.13 -12.41
CA ALA A 45 12.27 -0.31 -11.73
C ALA A 45 12.28 -1.82 -11.41
N ARG A 46 12.94 -2.62 -12.26
CA ARG A 46 13.02 -4.07 -12.05
C ARG A 46 14.00 -4.38 -10.92
N ALA A 47 15.15 -3.71 -10.90
CA ALA A 47 16.10 -3.86 -9.80
C ALA A 47 15.49 -3.47 -8.45
N PHE A 48 14.63 -2.44 -8.41
CA PHE A 48 13.88 -2.08 -7.23
C PHE A 48 12.87 -3.17 -6.81
N GLU A 49 12.10 -3.71 -7.76
CA GLU A 49 11.14 -4.78 -7.49
C GLU A 49 11.83 -6.05 -6.94
N GLU A 50 12.96 -6.45 -7.53
CA GLU A 50 13.74 -7.60 -7.06
C GLU A 50 14.41 -7.36 -5.69
N ASP A 51 14.77 -6.12 -5.35
CA ASP A 51 15.36 -5.75 -4.06
C ASP A 51 14.33 -5.80 -2.94
N VAL A 52 13.16 -5.18 -3.14
CA VAL A 52 12.06 -5.23 -2.17
C VAL A 52 11.49 -6.64 -2.07
N GLY A 53 11.40 -7.37 -3.19
CA GLY A 53 11.01 -8.78 -3.19
C GLY A 53 11.89 -9.64 -2.29
N ARG A 54 13.22 -9.42 -2.31
CA ARG A 54 14.16 -10.11 -1.41
C ARG A 54 13.99 -9.69 0.05
N LEU A 55 13.84 -8.39 0.32
CA LEU A 55 13.64 -7.86 1.68
C LEU A 55 12.47 -8.54 2.40
N PHE A 56 11.34 -8.70 1.72
CA PHE A 56 10.16 -9.37 2.28
C PHE A 56 10.22 -10.89 2.20
N GLY A 57 11.03 -11.47 1.30
CA GLY A 57 11.20 -12.92 1.18
C GLY A 57 12.00 -13.56 2.32
N ASP A 58 12.80 -12.76 3.03
CA ASP A 58 13.68 -13.21 4.12
C ASP A 58 13.05 -13.05 5.52
N ILE A 59 11.82 -12.52 5.61
CA ILE A 59 11.14 -12.25 6.89
C ILE A 59 9.83 -13.04 6.99
N ASP A 60 9.46 -13.41 8.22
CA ASP A 60 8.16 -14.01 8.53
C ASP A 60 7.24 -13.01 9.27
N GLU A 61 6.00 -13.44 9.48
CA GLU A 61 4.97 -12.60 10.10
C GLU A 61 5.33 -12.21 11.53
N GLU A 62 5.96 -13.12 12.29
CA GLU A 62 6.40 -12.84 13.66
C GLU A 62 7.54 -11.81 13.68
N TYR A 63 8.50 -11.91 12.76
CA TYR A 63 9.57 -10.95 12.62
C TYR A 63 9.03 -9.58 12.24
N LEU A 64 8.14 -9.49 11.24
CA LEU A 64 7.48 -8.23 10.87
C LEU A 64 6.77 -7.64 12.08
N ARG A 65 6.01 -8.45 12.81
CA ARG A 65 5.24 -8.05 14.00
C ARG A 65 6.11 -7.45 15.12
N LEU A 66 7.29 -8.00 15.33
CA LEU A 66 8.22 -7.56 16.38
C LEU A 66 9.15 -6.43 15.91
N ASN A 67 9.41 -6.33 14.60
CA ASN A 67 10.44 -5.48 14.01
C ASN A 67 9.91 -4.57 12.90
N THR A 68 8.63 -4.18 12.93
CA THR A 68 8.00 -3.32 11.91
C THR A 68 8.85 -2.09 11.60
N GLN A 69 9.43 -1.45 12.62
CA GLN A 69 10.26 -0.26 12.44
C GLN A 69 11.52 -0.54 11.60
N ALA A 70 12.14 -1.71 11.76
CA ALA A 70 13.33 -2.10 11.01
C ALA A 70 12.98 -2.44 9.57
N VAL A 71 11.96 -3.27 9.35
CA VAL A 71 11.47 -3.65 8.00
C VAL A 71 11.11 -2.40 7.18
N VAL A 72 10.44 -1.45 7.81
CA VAL A 72 10.06 -0.19 7.18
C VAL A 72 11.27 0.69 6.88
N ALA A 73 12.26 0.74 7.78
CA ALA A 73 13.49 1.48 7.54
C ALA A 73 14.25 0.92 6.33
N ASP A 74 14.36 -0.41 6.24
CA ASP A 74 15.01 -1.10 5.12
C ASP A 74 14.27 -0.85 3.79
N LEU A 75 12.93 -0.85 3.81
CA LEU A 75 12.12 -0.49 2.65
C LEU A 75 12.39 0.95 2.20
N MET A 76 12.44 1.90 3.13
CA MET A 76 12.75 3.30 2.83
C MET A 76 14.19 3.47 2.30
N ASP A 77 15.13 2.66 2.77
CA ASP A 77 16.49 2.61 2.23
C ASP A 77 16.52 2.08 0.81
N SER A 78 15.73 1.06 0.47
CA SER A 78 15.60 0.57 -0.90
C SER A 78 15.03 1.66 -1.82
N ILE A 79 13.95 2.33 -1.41
CA ILE A 79 13.33 3.45 -2.16
C ILE A 79 14.37 4.54 -2.48
N ARG A 80 15.19 4.92 -1.49
CA ARG A 80 16.26 5.91 -1.66
C ARG A 80 17.37 5.41 -2.58
N ARG A 81 17.84 4.18 -2.38
CA ARG A 81 18.94 3.56 -3.13
C ARG A 81 18.62 3.45 -4.62
N HIS A 82 17.38 3.10 -4.96
CA HIS A 82 16.90 3.01 -6.34
C HIS A 82 16.38 4.33 -6.91
N ASN A 83 16.51 5.43 -6.16
CA ASN A 83 16.10 6.78 -6.55
C ASN A 83 14.61 6.85 -6.96
N VAL A 84 13.75 6.08 -6.26
CA VAL A 84 12.30 6.08 -6.48
C VAL A 84 11.71 7.29 -5.75
N ARG A 85 11.24 8.28 -6.52
CA ARG A 85 10.71 9.52 -5.97
C ARG A 85 9.20 9.44 -5.78
N ILE A 86 8.72 9.20 -4.58
CA ILE A 86 7.28 9.17 -4.27
C ILE A 86 6.68 10.58 -4.32
N ARG A 87 5.45 10.74 -4.85
CA ARG A 87 4.72 12.03 -4.82
C ARG A 87 4.65 12.57 -3.37
N GLY A 88 4.93 13.86 -3.17
CA GLY A 88 5.12 14.44 -1.82
C GLY A 88 3.95 14.20 -0.85
N VAL A 89 2.70 14.30 -1.32
CA VAL A 89 1.50 14.04 -0.50
C VAL A 89 1.39 12.58 -0.05
N VAL A 90 1.78 11.66 -0.92
CA VAL A 90 1.76 10.21 -0.65
C VAL A 90 2.89 9.84 0.30
N SER A 91 4.08 10.41 0.11
CA SER A 91 5.21 10.24 1.04
C SER A 91 4.85 10.68 2.45
N THR A 92 4.17 11.82 2.61
CA THR A 92 3.67 12.27 3.92
C THR A 92 2.71 11.25 4.55
N ILE A 93 1.80 10.67 3.77
CA ILE A 93 0.85 9.67 4.27
C ILE A 93 1.57 8.40 4.69
N VAL A 94 2.43 7.87 3.83
CA VAL A 94 3.22 6.66 4.10
C VAL A 94 4.06 6.85 5.36
N VAL A 95 4.86 7.92 5.43
CA VAL A 95 5.68 8.23 6.61
C VAL A 95 4.83 8.43 7.86
N THR A 96 3.70 9.14 7.77
CA THR A 96 2.83 9.38 8.93
C THR A 96 2.21 8.08 9.45
N THR A 97 1.70 7.22 8.57
CA THR A 97 1.15 5.91 8.97
C THR A 97 2.23 5.05 9.62
N LEU A 98 3.44 5.03 9.04
CA LEU A 98 4.56 4.25 9.57
C LEU A 98 5.08 4.77 10.92
N VAL A 99 5.11 6.09 11.11
CA VAL A 99 5.43 6.72 12.40
C VAL A 99 4.36 6.39 13.41
N LEU A 100 3.08 6.48 13.06
CA LEU A 100 1.98 6.11 13.95
C LEU A 100 2.06 4.63 14.35
N GLU A 101 2.39 3.73 13.43
CA GLU A 101 2.65 2.33 13.73
C GLU A 101 3.77 2.20 14.76
N GLY A 102 4.92 2.84 14.50
CA GLY A 102 6.09 2.78 15.38
C GLY A 102 5.87 3.38 16.77
N TRP A 103 5.04 4.40 16.89
CA TRP A 103 4.65 4.98 18.19
C TRP A 103 3.57 4.15 18.89
N SER A 104 2.59 3.62 18.15
CA SER A 104 1.55 2.72 18.68
C SER A 104 2.17 1.47 19.28
N THR A 105 3.09 0.81 18.57
CA THR A 105 3.82 -0.37 19.07
C THR A 105 4.63 -0.08 20.34
N ARG A 106 5.13 1.16 20.53
CA ARG A 106 5.89 1.56 21.72
C ARG A 106 5.00 1.96 22.90
N LEU A 107 3.79 2.52 22.67
CA LEU A 107 2.87 2.94 23.73
C LEU A 107 1.91 1.82 24.15
N ASN A 108 1.45 1.00 23.23
CA ASN A 108 0.56 -0.13 23.48
C ASN A 108 0.78 -1.22 22.41
N PRO A 109 1.54 -2.30 22.73
CA PRO A 109 1.89 -3.34 21.75
C PRO A 109 0.67 -4.11 21.20
N ASP A 110 -0.50 -3.96 21.83
CA ASP A 110 -1.75 -4.61 21.42
C ASP A 110 -2.53 -3.81 20.35
N ILE A 111 -2.14 -2.56 20.06
CA ILE A 111 -2.75 -1.75 19.00
C ILE A 111 -1.82 -1.76 17.77
N ARG A 112 -2.14 -2.63 16.79
CA ARG A 112 -1.44 -2.70 15.50
C ARG A 112 -2.34 -2.23 14.37
N ILE A 113 -1.99 -1.08 13.80
CA ILE A 113 -2.77 -0.43 12.76
C ILE A 113 -2.57 -1.17 11.44
N LEU A 114 -1.42 -1.79 11.18
CA LEU A 114 -1.19 -2.63 9.99
C LEU A 114 -2.06 -3.91 9.98
N GLU A 115 -2.21 -4.61 11.11
CA GLU A 115 -3.15 -5.74 11.25
C GLU A 115 -4.60 -5.27 11.07
N THR A 116 -4.97 -4.15 11.71
CA THR A 116 -6.32 -3.58 11.55
C THR A 116 -6.60 -3.14 10.11
N LEU A 117 -5.59 -2.61 9.41
CA LEU A 117 -5.70 -2.26 8.00
C LEU A 117 -5.87 -3.50 7.13
N GLN A 118 -5.25 -4.62 7.46
CA GLN A 118 -5.44 -5.88 6.74
C GLN A 118 -6.89 -6.38 6.82
N ASP A 119 -7.61 -6.14 7.91
CA ASP A 119 -9.03 -6.49 8.05
C ASP A 119 -9.97 -5.47 7.37
N VAL A 120 -9.60 -4.19 7.38
CA VAL A 120 -10.43 -3.10 6.86
C VAL A 120 -10.24 -2.89 5.36
N LEU A 121 -9.06 -3.15 4.80
CA LEU A 121 -8.79 -2.94 3.37
C LEU A 121 -9.58 -3.89 2.45
N PRO A 122 -9.72 -5.20 2.74
CA PRO A 122 -10.57 -6.12 1.97
C PRO A 122 -12.05 -5.74 2.07
N SER A 123 -12.52 -5.29 3.24
CA SER A 123 -13.92 -4.89 3.42
C SER A 123 -14.22 -3.54 2.76
N ALA A 124 -13.29 -2.59 2.77
CA ALA A 124 -13.43 -1.30 2.07
C ALA A 124 -13.29 -1.44 0.54
N LEU A 125 -12.44 -2.35 0.03
CA LEU A 125 -12.36 -2.70 -1.39
C LEU A 125 -13.59 -3.49 -1.86
N SER A 126 -13.99 -4.54 -1.14
CA SER A 126 -15.15 -5.37 -1.51
C SER A 126 -16.47 -4.60 -1.46
N THR A 127 -16.67 -3.73 -0.48
CA THR A 127 -17.87 -2.89 -0.40
C THR A 127 -17.94 -1.85 -1.53
N ARG A 128 -16.79 -1.40 -2.06
CA ARG A 128 -16.74 -0.47 -3.20
C ARG A 128 -16.80 -1.15 -4.57
N ILE A 129 -16.22 -2.35 -4.70
CA ILE A 129 -16.34 -3.17 -5.92
C ILE A 129 -17.76 -3.74 -6.02
N GLY A 130 -18.32 -4.28 -4.93
CA GLY A 130 -19.71 -4.76 -4.88
C GLY A 130 -20.71 -3.68 -5.30
N LYS A 131 -20.57 -2.45 -4.78
CA LYS A 131 -21.44 -1.33 -5.18
C LYS A 131 -21.30 -0.88 -6.64
N ARG A 132 -20.14 -1.11 -7.28
CA ARG A 132 -19.96 -0.80 -8.71
C ARG A 132 -20.43 -1.94 -9.60
N VAL A 133 -20.23 -3.18 -9.16
CA VAL A 133 -20.72 -4.37 -9.86
C VAL A 133 -22.25 -4.40 -9.83
N ASP A 134 -22.87 -4.16 -8.68
CA ASP A 134 -24.34 -4.04 -8.57
C ASP A 134 -24.88 -2.89 -9.43
N ALA A 135 -24.22 -1.73 -9.45
CA ALA A 135 -24.65 -0.61 -10.30
C ALA A 135 -24.50 -0.88 -11.82
N VAL A 136 -23.54 -1.72 -12.22
CA VAL A 136 -23.34 -2.12 -13.63
C VAL A 136 -24.32 -3.23 -14.01
N PHE A 137 -24.62 -4.17 -13.12
CA PHE A 137 -25.64 -5.21 -13.34
C PHE A 137 -27.06 -4.65 -13.37
N ASP A 138 -27.37 -3.62 -12.56
CA ASP A 138 -28.67 -2.96 -12.56
C ASP A 138 -28.90 -2.15 -13.86
N HIS A 139 -27.83 -1.55 -14.40
CA HIS A 139 -27.91 -0.83 -15.68
C HIS A 139 -28.07 -1.73 -16.91
N GLN A 140 -27.55 -2.96 -16.87
CA GLN A 140 -27.70 -3.92 -17.98
C GLN A 140 -29.06 -4.61 -17.99
N ASN A 141 -29.69 -4.82 -16.82
CA ASN A 141 -31.04 -5.39 -16.75
C ASN A 141 -32.14 -4.43 -17.24
N LEU A 142 -31.93 -3.10 -17.16
CA LEU A 142 -32.86 -2.13 -17.74
C LEU A 142 -32.76 -2.02 -19.27
N ALA A 143 -31.63 -2.38 -19.87
CA ALA A 143 -31.45 -2.34 -21.33
C ALA A 143 -31.99 -3.59 -22.05
N ILE A 144 -32.07 -4.73 -21.37
CA ILE A 144 -32.58 -5.99 -21.94
C ILE A 144 -34.10 -6.13 -21.77
N ALA A 145 -34.72 -5.42 -20.82
CA ALA A 145 -36.17 -5.44 -20.62
C ALA A 145 -36.98 -4.48 -21.53
N ALA A 146 -36.32 -3.77 -22.46
CA ALA A 146 -36.94 -2.79 -23.36
C ALA A 146 -36.91 -3.19 -24.85
N LEU A 147 -36.77 -4.49 -25.16
CA LEU A 147 -36.88 -5.06 -26.50
C LEU A 147 -37.96 -6.13 -26.56
#